data_AF-A0A5D2NCL7-F1
#
_entry.id   AF-A0A5D2NCL7-F1
#
_cell.length_a   1.000
_cell.length_b   1.000
_cell.length_c   1.000
_cell.angle_alpha   90.00
_cell.angle_beta   90.00
_cell.angle_gamma   90.00
#
_symmetry.space_group_name_H-M   'P 1'
#
loop_
_entity.id
_entity.type
_entity.pdbx_description
1 polymer ?
#
loop_
_entity_poly.entity_id
_entity_poly.type
_entity_poly.pdbx_seq_one_letter_code
_entity_poly.pdbx_strand_id
1 'polypeptide(L)'
;MQVGNCPNRAESSGLDDKTKSLVLVNYFHSMSSKEKTCEDNFGDLINMLRTCYAAVGNRWANSVAVDYKRSEGGGSFQAIDTLNGKLL
;
A
#
# COMPACT_ATOMS: atom_id res chain seq x y z
N MET A 1 8.64 -3.79 3.93
CA MET A 1 8.33 -4.27 2.56
C MET A 1 9.57 -4.18 1.69
N GLN A 2 9.70 -5.01 0.65
CA GLN A 2 10.76 -4.86 -0.34
C GLN A 2 10.25 -4.03 -1.52
N VAL A 3 10.99 -2.99 -1.91
CA VAL A 3 10.66 -2.14 -3.04
C VAL A 3 10.48 -2.99 -4.30
N GLY A 4 9.40 -2.76 -5.03
CA GLY A 4 9.12 -3.47 -6.28
C GLY A 4 8.52 -4.87 -6.13
N ASN A 5 8.26 -5.34 -4.90
CA ASN A 5 7.56 -6.61 -4.67
C ASN A 5 6.26 -6.41 -3.89
N CYS A 6 5.15 -6.93 -4.41
CA CYS A 6 3.86 -6.99 -3.74
C CYS A 6 3.55 -8.46 -3.37
N PRO A 7 3.99 -8.95 -2.19
CA PRO A 7 3.79 -10.34 -1.82
C PRO A 7 2.34 -10.60 -1.41
N ASN A 8 1.83 -11.78 -1.79
CA ASN A 8 0.54 -12.27 -1.32
C ASN A 8 0.65 -12.88 0.09
N ARG A 9 -0.38 -12.71 0.94
CA ARG A 9 -0.49 -13.46 2.19
C ARG A 9 -1.01 -14.88 1.89
N ALA A 10 -0.57 -15.86 2.66
CA ALA A 10 -0.97 -17.27 2.46
C ALA A 10 -2.49 -17.48 2.59
N GLU A 11 -3.17 -16.65 3.38
CA GLU A 11 -4.61 -16.67 3.60
C GLU A 11 -5.42 -16.00 2.47
N SER A 12 -4.75 -15.30 1.55
CA SER A 12 -5.37 -14.51 0.49
C SER A 12 -5.35 -15.25 -0.84
N SER A 13 -6.39 -15.06 -1.64
CA SER A 13 -6.40 -15.50 -3.05
C SER A 13 -5.21 -14.91 -3.82
N GLY A 14 -4.82 -15.56 -4.93
CA GLY A 14 -3.77 -15.04 -5.80
C GLY A 14 -4.05 -13.60 -6.20
N LEU A 15 -3.00 -12.77 -6.31
CA LEU A 15 -3.15 -11.34 -6.64
C LEU A 15 -3.81 -11.13 -8.01
N ASP A 16 -3.57 -12.06 -8.93
CA ASP A 16 -4.14 -12.12 -10.27
C ASP A 16 -5.57 -12.69 -10.31
N ASP A 17 -6.12 -13.15 -9.18
CA ASP A 17 -7.51 -13.59 -9.07
C ASP A 17 -8.45 -12.38 -9.24
N LYS A 18 -9.02 -12.27 -10.44
CA LYS A 18 -9.97 -11.21 -10.81
C LYS A 18 -11.39 -11.49 -10.31
N THR A 19 -11.68 -12.67 -9.75
CA THR A 19 -12.97 -12.97 -9.13
C THR A 19 -13.14 -12.26 -7.78
N LYS A 20 -12.03 -11.88 -7.14
CA LYS A 20 -12.04 -11.08 -5.91
C LYS A 20 -12.04 -9.61 -6.26
N SER A 21 -13.06 -8.88 -5.80
CA SER A 21 -13.18 -7.44 -6.03
C SER A 21 -12.41 -6.61 -4.99
N LEU A 22 -12.08 -7.20 -3.85
CA LEU A 22 -11.40 -6.54 -2.74
C LEU A 22 -9.87 -6.71 -2.84
N VAL A 23 -9.17 -5.59 -2.89
CA VAL A 23 -7.71 -5.49 -2.83
C VAL A 23 -7.32 -4.66 -1.61
N LEU A 24 -6.59 -5.28 -0.68
CA LEU A 24 -6.09 -4.67 0.55
C LEU A 24 -4.56 -4.60 0.51
N VAL A 25 -4.00 -3.41 0.74
CA VAL A 25 -2.54 -3.24 0.84
C VAL A 25 -2.17 -2.93 2.30
N ASN A 26 -1.39 -3.82 2.91
CA ASN A 26 -0.90 -3.66 4.28
C ASN A 26 0.56 -3.16 4.25
N TYR A 27 0.77 -1.85 4.25
CA TYR A 27 2.09 -1.23 4.24
C TYR A 27 2.66 -1.11 5.66
N PHE A 28 3.31 -2.18 6.11
CA PHE A 28 3.96 -2.24 7.42
C PHE A 28 5.43 -2.68 7.30
N HIS A 29 6.26 -2.20 8.22
CA HIS A 29 7.56 -2.78 8.47
C HIS A 29 7.41 -4.12 9.21
N SER A 30 8.33 -5.06 8.95
CA SER A 30 8.34 -6.37 9.61
C SER A 30 8.47 -6.28 11.14
N MET A 31 8.99 -5.15 11.62
CA MET A 31 9.01 -4.77 13.03
C MET A 31 8.46 -3.35 13.13
N SER A 32 7.50 -3.13 14.02
CA SER A 32 7.01 -1.80 14.37
C SER A 32 8.14 -1.05 15.10
N SER A 33 8.95 -0.28 14.38
CA SER A 33 9.88 0.66 14.99
C SER A 33 9.42 2.08 14.73
N LYS A 34 9.36 2.88 15.81
CA LYS A 34 8.97 4.29 15.76
C LYS A 34 9.89 5.16 14.91
N GLU A 35 11.09 4.66 14.61
CA GLU A 35 12.07 5.29 13.74
C GLU A 35 11.75 5.00 12.27
N LYS A 36 11.48 3.75 11.90
CA LYS A 36 11.16 3.39 10.50
C LYS A 36 9.85 3.99 10.02
N THR A 37 8.87 4.14 10.91
CA THR A 37 7.62 4.86 10.61
C THR A 37 7.83 6.36 10.38
N CYS A 38 8.90 6.97 10.91
CA CYS A 38 9.28 8.34 10.54
C CYS A 38 9.99 8.39 9.18
N GLU A 39 10.70 7.33 8.80
CA GLU A 39 11.42 7.23 7.52
C GLU A 39 10.49 6.89 6.35
N ASP A 40 9.29 6.35 6.63
CA ASP A 40 8.28 6.06 5.63
C ASP A 40 7.81 7.34 4.95
N ASN A 41 8.42 7.63 3.82
CA ASN A 41 8.10 8.78 3.00
C ASN A 41 6.90 8.46 2.10
N PHE A 42 6.07 9.48 1.85
CA PHE A 42 4.92 9.40 0.95
C PHE A 42 5.27 8.77 -0.42
N GLY A 43 6.44 9.10 -0.96
CA GLY A 43 6.90 8.57 -2.26
C GLY A 43 7.02 7.04 -2.29
N ASP A 44 7.53 6.44 -1.21
CA ASP A 44 7.72 4.99 -1.12
C ASP A 44 6.38 4.26 -1.02
N LEU A 45 5.44 4.82 -0.26
CA LEU A 45 4.08 4.30 -0.17
C LEU A 45 3.37 4.34 -1.53
N ILE A 46 3.46 5.45 -2.27
CA ILE A 46 2.89 5.55 -3.63
C ILE A 46 3.53 4.54 -4.59
N ASN A 47 4.85 4.38 -4.54
CA ASN A 47 5.55 3.42 -5.37
C ASN A 47 5.12 1.99 -5.07
N MET A 48 4.88 1.66 -3.79
CA MET A 48 4.33 0.37 -3.40
C MET A 48 2.90 0.16 -3.92
N LEU A 49 2.05 1.19 -3.81
CA LEU A 49 0.68 1.12 -4.33
C LEU A 49 0.66 0.88 -5.85
N ARG A 50 1.56 1.52 -6.61
CA ARG A 50 1.74 1.26 -8.05
C ARG A 50 2.26 -0.15 -8.35
N THR A 51 3.20 -0.62 -7.53
CA THR A 51 3.74 -1.99 -7.64
C THR A 51 2.61 -3.01 -7.46
N CYS A 52 1.81 -2.84 -6.40
CA CYS A 52 0.66 -3.71 -6.14
C CYS A 52 -0.41 -3.58 -7.22
N TYR A 53 -0.69 -2.36 -7.71
CA TYR A 53 -1.63 -2.14 -8.83
C TYR A 53 -1.29 -3.01 -10.05
N ALA A 54 -0.01 -3.06 -10.44
CA ALA A 54 0.44 -3.91 -11.54
C ALA A 54 0.27 -5.40 -11.19
N ALA A 55 0.64 -5.81 -9.96
CA ALA A 55 0.54 -7.19 -9.50
C ALA A 55 -0.90 -7.72 -9.44
N VAL A 56 -1.88 -6.86 -9.11
CA VAL A 56 -3.30 -7.26 -9.01
C VAL A 56 -4.07 -7.07 -10.32
N GLY A 57 -3.38 -6.96 -11.44
CA GLY A 57 -3.99 -6.87 -12.77
C GLY A 57 -4.62 -5.51 -13.07
N ASN A 58 -3.90 -4.43 -12.76
CA ASN A 58 -4.27 -3.04 -13.03
C ASN A 58 -5.51 -2.58 -12.26
N ARG A 59 -5.59 -2.95 -10.98
CA ARG A 59 -6.67 -2.54 -10.07
C ARG A 59 -6.09 -1.78 -8.90
N TRP A 60 -6.68 -0.63 -8.58
CA TRP A 60 -6.28 0.13 -7.42
C TRP A 60 -6.76 -0.55 -6.14
N ALA A 61 -5.97 -0.43 -5.08
CA ALA A 61 -6.35 -0.95 -3.77
C ALA A 61 -7.61 -0.24 -3.28
N ASN A 62 -8.56 -1.00 -2.71
CA ASN A 62 -9.75 -0.43 -2.08
C ASN A 62 -9.39 0.22 -0.75
N SER A 63 -8.45 -0.39 -0.03
CA SER A 63 -8.00 0.10 1.28
C SER A 63 -6.49 -0.10 1.43
N VAL A 64 -5.85 0.86 2.09
CA VAL A 64 -4.46 0.78 2.51
C VAL A 64 -4.36 0.92 4.02
N ALA A 65 -3.67 -0.02 4.66
CA ALA A 65 -3.32 0.07 6.07
C ALA A 65 -1.84 0.48 6.18
N VAL A 66 -1.55 1.47 7.01
CA VAL A 66 -0.22 2.05 7.22
C VAL A 66 0.04 2.17 8.72
N ASP A 67 1.29 1.99 9.14
CA ASP A 67 1.69 2.37 10.51
C ASP A 67 1.97 3.88 10.49
N TYR A 68 1.04 4.66 11.03
CA TYR A 68 1.06 6.11 10.90
C TYR A 68 1.66 6.77 12.14
N LYS A 69 2.69 7.58 11.92
CA LYS A 69 3.20 8.55 12.88
C LYS A 69 3.12 9.92 12.25
N ARG A 70 2.57 10.89 13.00
CA ARG A 70 2.40 12.27 12.52
C ARG A 70 3.78 12.91 12.26
N SER A 71 4.15 13.01 10.99
CA SER A 71 5.24 13.85 10.49
C SER A 71 4.67 15.09 9.81
N GLU A 72 5.46 16.16 9.69
CA GLU A 72 5.07 17.30 8.86
C GLU A 72 5.17 16.91 7.38
N GLY A 73 4.14 17.22 6.57
CA GLY A 73 4.21 17.03 5.11
C GLY A 73 3.22 16.05 4.45
N GLY A 74 2.00 15.88 4.97
CA GLY A 74 0.89 15.23 4.23
C GLY A 74 0.93 13.69 4.14
N GLY A 75 2.12 13.08 4.05
CA GLY A 75 2.39 11.65 4.32
C GLY A 75 1.31 10.68 3.82
N SER A 76 0.80 9.84 4.73
CA SER A 76 -0.22 8.83 4.43
C SER A 76 -1.55 9.41 3.92
N PHE A 77 -1.91 10.65 4.28
CA PHE A 77 -3.15 11.28 3.81
C PHE A 77 -3.09 11.53 2.31
N GLN A 78 -1.96 12.02 1.80
CA GLN A 78 -1.78 12.21 0.37
C GLN A 78 -1.83 10.89 -0.41
N ALA A 79 -1.41 9.78 0.21
CA ALA A 79 -1.50 8.46 -0.42
C ALA A 79 -2.95 7.97 -0.51
N ILE A 80 -3.74 8.21 0.53
CA ILE A 80 -5.18 7.95 0.54
C ILE A 80 -5.90 8.84 -0.49
N ASP A 81 -5.60 10.14 -0.55
CA ASP A 81 -6.16 11.05 -1.54
C ASP A 81 -5.82 10.60 -2.98
N THR A 82 -4.58 10.14 -3.18
CA THR A 82 -4.17 9.57 -4.46
C THR A 82 -4.99 8.34 -4.80
N LEU A 83 -5.19 7.39 -3.87
CA LEU A 83 -6.02 6.21 -4.11
C LEU A 83 -7.46 6.59 -4.43
N ASN A 84 -8.06 7.48 -3.64
CA ASN A 84 -9.43 7.94 -3.84
C ASN A 84 -9.63 8.59 -5.21
N GLY A 85 -8.62 9.32 -5.71
CA GLY A 85 -8.63 9.90 -7.06
C GLY A 85 -8.42 8.89 -8.21
N LYS A 86 -8.19 7.60 -7.91
CA LYS A 86 -7.95 6.55 -8.91
C LYS A 86 -9.05 5.49 -8.98
N LEU A 87 -10.08 5.59 -8.13
CA LEU A 87 -11.22 4.67 -8.09
C LEU A 87 -12.33 5.02 -9.10
N LEU A 88 -11.96 5.63 -10.24
CA LEU A 88 -12.89 5.98 -11.33
C LEU A 88 -13.02 4.82 -12.34
#